data_AF-A0A5K3FHP4-F1
#
_entry.id   AF-A0A5K3FHP4-F1
#
_cell.length_a   1.000
_cell.length_b   1.000
_cell.length_c   1.000
_cell.angle_alpha   90.00
_cell.angle_beta   90.00
_cell.angle_gamma   90.00
#
_symmetry.space_group_name_H-M   'P 1'
#
loop_
_entity.id
_entity.type
_entity.pdbx_description
1 polymer ?
#
loop_
_entity_poly.entity_id
_entity_poly.type
_entity_poly.pdbx_seq_one_letter_code
_entity_poly.pdbx_strand_id
1 'polypeptide(L)'
;MFPTILSSLVQAYVSVRRLTKFLLNSELDPSTVSHEETPGVAAVIENGTLSWAPDVEPAIQDVTINFVEGQSTAIVGRVGAGKSSLLNALLGNMELISGRVNIKGSLALVSQQAWIFNGTLRDNILFHKPYDAERYAKIIKACALEADIKILSDGDLTDIGDKGVNLSGGQKQRI
;
A
#
# COMPACT_ATOMS: atom_id res chain seq x y z
N MET A 1 2.27 -38.37 -32.31
CA MET A 1 1.79 -38.46 -30.92
C MET A 1 2.91 -38.55 -29.89
N PHE A 2 3.92 -39.41 -30.04
CA PHE A 2 5.02 -39.48 -29.08
C PHE A 2 5.86 -38.18 -28.94
N PRO A 3 6.28 -37.51 -30.03
CA PRO A 3 7.06 -36.26 -29.91
C PRO A 3 6.30 -35.11 -29.26
N THR A 4 4.99 -35.03 -29.50
CA THR A 4 4.11 -34.01 -28.91
C THR A 4 3.92 -34.23 -27.40
N ILE A 5 3.82 -35.48 -26.96
CA ILE A 5 3.75 -35.83 -25.53
C ILE A 5 5.08 -35.47 -24.84
N LEU A 6 6.21 -35.81 -25.46
CA LEU A 6 7.53 -35.49 -24.92
C LEU A 6 7.72 -33.98 -24.76
N SER A 7 7.37 -33.19 -25.78
CA SER A 7 7.42 -31.73 -25.71
C SER A 7 6.52 -31.19 -24.58
N SER A 8 5.30 -31.71 -24.46
CA SER A 8 4.35 -31.30 -23.41
C SER A 8 4.86 -31.60 -22.00
N LEU A 9 5.52 -32.75 -21.81
CA LEU A 9 6.13 -33.12 -20.52
C LEU A 9 7.29 -32.20 -20.15
N VAL A 10 8.15 -31.86 -21.11
CA VAL A 10 9.24 -30.90 -20.88
C VAL A 10 8.68 -29.52 -20.52
N GLN A 11 7.66 -29.05 -21.23
CA GLN A 11 6.98 -27.78 -20.92
C GLN A 11 6.31 -27.80 -19.53
N ALA A 12 5.67 -28.90 -19.16
CA ALA A 12 5.07 -29.08 -17.84
C ALA A 12 6.14 -29.04 -16.74
N TYR A 13 7.25 -29.76 -16.92
CA TYR A 13 8.35 -29.77 -15.96
C TYR A 13 8.95 -28.37 -15.73
N VAL A 14 9.22 -27.62 -16.81
CA VAL A 14 9.71 -26.25 -16.71
C VAL A 14 8.70 -25.33 -16.01
N SER A 15 7.41 -25.49 -16.30
CA SER A 15 6.33 -24.73 -15.65
C SER A 15 6.24 -25.04 -14.15
N VAL A 16 6.25 -26.32 -13.77
CA VAL A 16 6.26 -26.75 -12.36
C VAL A 16 7.46 -26.17 -11.63
N ARG A 17 8.66 -26.26 -12.22
CA ARG A 17 9.87 -25.69 -11.62
C ARG A 17 9.76 -24.18 -11.38
N ARG A 18 9.15 -23.42 -12.30
CA ARG A 18 8.94 -21.98 -12.15
C ARG A 18 7.93 -21.67 -11.04
N LEU A 19 6.81 -22.40 -10.99
CA LEU A 19 5.80 -22.27 -9.94
C LEU A 19 6.38 -22.60 -8.56
N THR A 20 7.09 -23.73 -8.44
CA THR A 20 7.75 -24.13 -7.20
C THR A 20 8.75 -23.08 -6.74
N LYS A 21 9.54 -22.50 -7.65
CA LYS A 21 10.46 -21.40 -7.28
C LYS A 21 9.72 -20.18 -6.74
N PHE A 22 8.62 -19.78 -7.37
CA PHE A 22 7.84 -18.61 -6.93
C PHE A 22 7.17 -18.84 -5.58
N LEU A 23 6.55 -20.01 -5.38
CA LEU A 23 5.83 -20.37 -4.16
C LEU A 23 6.73 -20.63 -2.95
N LEU A 24 8.03 -20.86 -3.16
CA LEU A 24 9.02 -21.07 -2.10
C LEU A 24 9.86 -19.82 -1.80
N ASN A 25 9.51 -18.66 -2.36
CA ASN A 25 10.14 -17.40 -1.96
C ASN A 25 9.82 -17.08 -0.50
N SER A 26 10.70 -16.32 0.16
CA SER A 26 10.45 -15.81 1.51
C SER A 26 9.23 -14.89 1.52
N GLU A 27 8.40 -15.04 2.54
CA GLU A 27 7.29 -14.14 2.83
C GLU A 27 7.70 -13.17 3.94
N LEU A 28 7.12 -11.97 3.92
CA LEU A 28 7.29 -11.01 5.01
C LEU A 28 6.63 -11.56 6.28
N ASP A 29 7.30 -11.41 7.42
CA ASP A 29 6.76 -11.81 8.71
C ASP A 29 5.64 -10.85 9.16
N PRO A 30 4.37 -11.29 9.27
CA PRO A 30 3.26 -10.43 9.71
C PRO A 30 3.43 -9.90 11.14
N SER A 31 4.28 -10.53 11.95
CA SER A 31 4.56 -10.12 13.33
C SER A 31 5.61 -9.02 13.44
N THR A 32 6.21 -8.61 12.31
CA THR A 32 7.19 -7.51 12.24
C THR A 32 6.67 -6.21 12.85
N VAL A 33 5.38 -5.92 12.63
CA VAL A 33 4.70 -4.77 13.21
C VAL A 33 3.73 -5.27 14.28
N SER A 34 4.02 -4.93 15.53
CA SER A 34 3.13 -5.18 16.65
C SER A 34 1.94 -4.21 16.64
N HIS A 35 0.82 -4.66 17.22
CA HIS A 35 -0.40 -3.86 17.34
C HIS A 35 -0.85 -3.73 18.80
N GLU A 36 0.12 -3.49 19.68
CA GLU A 36 -0.10 -3.32 21.11
C GLU A 36 -0.65 -1.93 21.45
N GLU A 37 -1.56 -1.90 22.43
CA GLU A 37 -2.06 -0.66 23.00
C GLU A 37 -0.94 0.08 23.73
N THR A 38 -0.59 1.26 23.21
CA THR A 38 0.43 2.14 23.79
C THR A 38 -0.23 3.48 24.15
N PRO A 39 -0.40 3.80 25.45
CA PRO A 39 -1.08 5.02 25.87
C PRO A 39 -0.38 6.28 25.34
N GLY A 40 -1.11 7.10 24.58
CA GLY A 40 -0.61 8.37 24.04
C GLY A 40 0.28 8.26 22.80
N VAL A 41 0.53 7.06 22.28
CA VAL A 41 1.37 6.83 21.09
C VAL A 41 0.55 6.11 20.02
N ALA A 42 0.52 6.69 18.82
CA ALA A 42 -0.16 6.10 17.66
C ALA A 42 0.73 5.10 16.91
N ALA A 43 2.02 5.40 16.79
CA ALA A 43 3.01 4.51 16.18
C ALA A 43 4.39 4.76 16.78
N VAL A 44 5.22 3.73 16.86
CA VAL A 44 6.59 3.82 17.36
C VAL A 44 7.52 2.89 16.59
N ILE A 45 8.75 3.37 16.39
CA ILE A 45 9.91 2.57 16.02
C ILE A 45 10.93 2.75 17.13
N GLU A 46 11.41 1.66 17.74
CA GLU A 46 12.43 1.68 18.80
C GLU A 46 13.67 0.94 18.33
N ASN A 47 14.80 1.66 18.22
CA ASN A 47 16.09 1.12 17.72
C ASN A 47 15.93 0.30 16.44
N GLY A 48 15.05 0.75 15.55
CA GLY A 48 14.63 0.03 14.35
C GLY A 48 15.68 0.10 13.26
N THR A 49 16.16 -1.07 12.84
CA THR A 49 16.98 -1.24 11.63
C THR A 49 16.21 -2.11 10.66
N LEU A 50 15.86 -1.56 9.50
CA LEU A 50 14.99 -2.20 8.52
C LEU A 50 15.60 -2.20 7.12
N SER A 51 15.40 -3.31 6.39
CA SER A 51 15.88 -3.50 5.02
C SER A 51 14.77 -3.92 4.07
N TRP A 52 14.98 -3.69 2.78
CA TRP A 52 14.08 -4.15 1.71
C TRP A 52 14.25 -5.64 1.41
N ALA A 53 15.38 -6.23 1.78
CA ALA A 53 15.66 -7.65 1.65
C ALA A 53 16.75 -8.07 2.65
N PRO A 54 16.80 -9.35 3.05
CA PRO A 54 17.77 -9.85 4.05
C PRO A 54 19.24 -9.56 3.69
N ASP A 55 19.60 -9.63 2.41
CA ASP A 55 20.98 -9.51 1.93
C ASP A 55 21.32 -8.12 1.37
N VAL A 56 20.51 -7.11 1.68
CA VAL A 56 20.68 -5.73 1.19
C VAL A 56 20.96 -4.80 2.36
N GLU A 57 21.80 -3.78 2.14
CA GLU A 57 22.08 -2.76 3.14
C GLU A 57 20.78 -2.15 3.70
N PRO A 58 20.66 -1.99 5.03
CA PRO A 58 19.43 -1.48 5.62
C PRO A 58 19.18 -0.04 5.16
N ALA A 59 17.96 0.23 4.72
CA ALA A 59 17.53 1.57 4.30
C ALA A 59 17.21 2.49 5.49
N ILE A 60 16.94 1.90 6.65
CA ILE A 60 16.71 2.58 7.93
C ILE A 60 17.62 1.90 8.96
N GLN A 61 18.40 2.69 9.70
CA GLN A 61 19.39 2.19 10.66
C GLN A 61 19.29 2.97 11.97
N ASP A 62 19.18 2.24 13.08
CA ASP A 62 19.21 2.76 14.45
C ASP A 62 18.25 3.95 14.69
N VAL A 63 17.03 3.84 14.14
CA VAL A 63 16.02 4.89 14.26
C VAL A 63 15.11 4.64 15.46
N THR A 64 14.94 5.68 16.30
CA THR A 64 13.92 5.71 17.35
C THR A 64 13.01 6.92 17.14
N ILE A 65 11.73 6.67 16.85
CA ILE A 65 10.72 7.71 16.55
C ILE A 65 9.39 7.35 17.21
N ASN A 66 8.78 8.33 17.87
CA ASN A 66 7.44 8.24 18.45
C ASN A 66 6.47 9.18 17.72
N PHE A 67 5.34 8.63 17.26
CA PHE A 67 4.23 9.39 16.72
C PHE A 67 3.13 9.51 17.78
N VAL A 68 2.95 10.71 18.34
CA VAL A 68 1.99 10.97 19.42
C VAL A 68 0.56 10.97 18.89
N GLU A 69 -0.35 10.38 19.65
CA GLU A 69 -1.77 10.33 19.29
C GLU A 69 -2.38 11.74 19.20
N GLY A 70 -3.18 11.98 18.15
CA GLY A 70 -3.84 13.27 17.91
C GLY A 70 -2.93 14.39 17.41
N GLN A 71 -1.66 14.12 17.11
CA GLN A 71 -0.73 15.11 16.55
C GLN A 71 -0.53 14.95 15.04
N SER A 72 -0.30 16.07 14.37
CA SER A 72 0.13 16.09 12.96
C SER A 72 1.64 16.18 12.90
N THR A 73 2.28 15.14 12.37
CA THR A 73 3.73 15.04 12.24
C THR A 73 4.14 15.16 10.78
N ALA A 74 5.12 16.03 10.50
CA ALA A 74 5.71 16.17 9.17
C ALA A 74 7.12 15.56 9.13
N ILE A 75 7.41 14.75 8.11
CA ILE A 75 8.72 14.16 7.86
C ILE A 75 9.37 14.88 6.68
N VAL A 76 10.50 15.54 6.93
CA VAL A 76 11.23 16.33 5.91
C VAL A 76 12.65 15.79 5.73
N GLY A 77 13.20 15.96 4.53
CA GLY A 77 14.55 15.49 4.21
C GLY A 77 14.79 15.43 2.71
N ARG A 78 16.06 15.28 2.32
CA ARG A 78 16.50 15.23 0.91
C ARG A 78 15.86 14.06 0.15
N VAL A 79 15.87 14.13 -1.18
CA VAL A 79 15.51 12.99 -2.04
C VAL A 79 16.44 11.82 -1.71
N GLY A 80 15.89 10.61 -1.59
CA GLY A 80 16.65 9.42 -1.22
C GLY A 80 16.95 9.27 0.28
N ALA A 81 16.51 10.19 1.15
CA ALA A 81 16.78 10.10 2.59
C ALA A 81 15.94 9.05 3.36
N GLY A 82 15.35 8.06 2.69
CA GLY A 82 14.59 6.99 3.35
C GLY A 82 13.17 7.35 3.83
N LYS A 83 12.62 8.52 3.50
CA LYS A 83 11.25 8.92 3.93
C LYS A 83 10.16 7.92 3.51
N SER A 84 10.18 7.49 2.26
CA SER A 84 9.21 6.49 1.76
C SER A 84 9.46 5.11 2.37
N SER A 85 10.73 4.78 2.66
CA SER A 85 11.08 3.55 3.39
C SER A 85 10.51 3.59 4.81
N LEU A 86 10.57 4.74 5.50
CA LEU A 86 10.00 4.89 6.84
C LEU A 86 8.49 4.60 6.87
N LEU A 87 7.74 5.05 5.85
CA LEU A 87 6.32 4.72 5.73
C LEU A 87 6.09 3.23 5.47
N ASN A 88 6.94 2.59 4.67
CA ASN A 88 6.85 1.15 4.39
C ASN A 88 7.25 0.29 5.60
N ALA A 89 8.19 0.76 6.41
CA ALA A 89 8.56 0.14 7.68
C ALA A 89 7.35 0.09 8.64
N LEU A 90 6.63 1.21 8.76
CA LEU A 90 5.39 1.27 9.54
C LEU A 90 4.31 0.33 8.98
N LEU A 91 4.21 0.19 7.65
CA LEU A 91 3.24 -0.71 7.02
C LEU A 91 3.58 -2.21 7.17
N GLY A 92 4.78 -2.55 7.64
CA GLY A 92 5.26 -3.94 7.68
C GLY A 92 5.69 -4.48 6.31
N ASN A 93 5.98 -3.60 5.35
CA ASN A 93 6.44 -3.97 4.01
C ASN A 93 7.98 -4.14 3.92
N MET A 94 8.68 -4.12 5.05
CA MET A 94 10.14 -4.20 5.14
C MET A 94 10.53 -5.22 6.21
N GLU A 95 11.69 -5.83 6.02
CA GLU A 95 12.29 -6.77 6.98
C GLU A 95 12.86 -6.00 8.17
N LEU A 96 12.48 -6.39 9.39
CA LEU A 96 13.03 -5.85 10.62
C LEU A 96 14.24 -6.68 11.06
N ILE A 97 15.43 -6.08 10.98
CA ILE A 97 16.69 -6.73 11.37
C ILE A 97 16.87 -6.66 12.89
N SER A 98 16.55 -5.50 13.48
CA SER A 98 16.62 -5.27 14.91
C SER A 98 15.67 -4.17 15.36
N GLY A 99 15.32 -4.19 16.64
CA GLY A 99 14.46 -3.19 17.26
C GLY A 99 12.99 -3.63 17.29
N ARG A 100 12.09 -2.65 17.33
CA ARG A 100 10.65 -2.89 17.43
C ARG A 100 9.88 -1.86 16.61
N VAL A 101 8.82 -2.31 15.94
CA VAL A 101 7.80 -1.45 15.32
C VAL A 101 6.44 -1.77 15.93
N ASN A 102 5.70 -0.75 16.35
CA ASN A 102 4.35 -0.90 16.89
C ASN A 102 3.40 0.15 16.34
N ILE A 103 2.17 -0.24 16.00
CA ILE A 103 1.09 0.65 15.56
C ILE A 103 -0.18 0.37 16.35
N LYS A 104 -0.73 1.41 16.97
CA LYS A 104 -2.02 1.34 17.63
C LYS A 104 -3.15 1.40 16.57
N GLY A 105 -3.93 0.33 16.48
CA GLY A 105 -5.10 0.27 15.59
C GLY A 105 -4.74 0.08 14.11
N SER A 106 -5.55 0.68 13.23
CA SER A 106 -5.42 0.52 11.77
C SER A 106 -4.67 1.69 11.12
N LEU A 107 -3.85 1.39 10.12
CA LEU A 107 -3.14 2.38 9.31
C LEU A 107 -3.82 2.61 7.96
N ALA A 108 -3.79 3.85 7.47
CA ALA A 108 -4.17 4.20 6.10
C ALA A 108 -2.99 4.89 5.40
N LEU A 109 -2.68 4.47 4.17
CA LEU A 109 -1.61 5.03 3.36
C LEU A 109 -2.20 5.62 2.07
N VAL A 110 -1.78 6.83 1.72
CA VAL A 110 -1.94 7.38 0.37
C VAL A 110 -0.58 7.27 -0.34
N SER A 111 -0.51 6.49 -1.41
CA SER A 111 0.72 6.27 -2.15
C SER A 111 1.15 7.50 -2.96
N GLN A 112 2.45 7.58 -3.25
CA GLN A 112 2.99 8.64 -4.13
C GLN A 112 2.45 8.53 -5.56
N GLN A 113 2.24 7.31 -6.04
CA GLN A 113 1.55 7.04 -7.30
C GLN A 113 0.18 6.47 -6.95
N ALA A 114 -0.88 7.23 -7.23
CA ALA A 114 -2.24 6.79 -7.03
C ALA A 114 -2.52 5.50 -7.80
N TRP A 115 -3.12 4.52 -7.12
CA TRP A 115 -3.54 3.25 -7.68
C TRP A 115 -5.06 3.21 -7.74
N ILE A 116 -5.59 3.15 -8.96
CA ILE A 116 -7.02 3.13 -9.26
C ILE A 116 -7.30 1.80 -9.94
N PHE A 117 -8.26 1.05 -9.43
CA PHE A 117 -8.64 -0.24 -9.99
C PHE A 117 -9.81 -0.09 -10.96
N ASN A 118 -9.95 -1.09 -11.83
CA ASN A 118 -11.04 -1.12 -12.81
C ASN A 118 -12.40 -1.29 -12.11
N GLY A 119 -13.28 -0.31 -12.28
CA GLY A 119 -14.59 -0.24 -11.63
C GLY A 119 -15.15 1.17 -11.69
N THR A 120 -16.27 1.43 -11.03
CA THR A 120 -16.83 2.79 -11.00
C THR A 120 -15.98 3.72 -10.14
N LEU A 121 -16.13 5.03 -10.34
CA LEU A 121 -15.51 6.03 -9.46
C LEU A 121 -15.95 5.83 -8.00
N ARG A 122 -17.24 5.53 -7.79
CA ARG A 122 -17.80 5.22 -6.48
C ARG A 122 -17.14 3.99 -5.86
N ASP A 123 -16.90 2.92 -6.61
CA ASP A 123 -16.25 1.71 -6.09
C ASP A 123 -14.82 2.00 -5.63
N ASN A 124 -14.07 2.79 -6.40
CA ASN A 124 -12.72 3.22 -6.03
C ASN A 124 -12.72 4.00 -4.70
N ILE A 125 -13.68 4.91 -4.51
CA ILE A 125 -13.81 5.72 -3.28
C ILE A 125 -14.29 4.89 -2.08
N LEU A 126 -15.26 3.98 -2.30
CA LEU A 126 -15.78 3.13 -1.23
C LEU A 126 -14.79 2.06 -0.81
N PHE A 127 -13.95 1.59 -1.73
CA PHE A 127 -12.97 0.53 -1.53
C PHE A 127 -13.61 -0.70 -0.84
N HIS A 128 -14.72 -1.18 -1.42
CA HIS A 128 -15.55 -2.31 -0.94
C HIS A 128 -16.28 -2.09 0.39
N LYS A 129 -16.32 -0.85 0.93
CA LYS A 129 -17.18 -0.53 2.06
C LYS A 129 -18.63 -0.30 1.61
N PRO A 130 -19.62 -0.56 2.49
CA PRO A 130 -21.02 -0.27 2.16
C PRO A 130 -21.22 1.23 1.87
N TYR A 131 -22.09 1.52 0.92
CA TYR A 131 -22.43 2.90 0.57
C TYR A 131 -23.26 3.56 1.66
N ASP A 132 -22.73 4.64 2.23
CA ASP A 132 -23.42 5.55 3.15
C ASP A 132 -23.49 6.91 2.47
N ALA A 133 -24.71 7.31 2.07
CA ALA A 133 -24.93 8.53 1.29
C ALA A 133 -24.47 9.81 2.03
N GLU A 134 -24.68 9.88 3.35
CA GLU A 134 -24.34 11.07 4.13
C GLU A 134 -22.81 11.19 4.27
N ARG A 135 -22.15 10.08 4.62
CA ARG A 135 -20.69 10.03 4.72
C ARG A 135 -20.03 10.28 3.36
N TYR A 136 -20.55 9.65 2.30
CA TYR A 136 -20.03 9.78 0.95
C TYR A 136 -20.09 11.24 0.48
N ALA A 137 -21.24 11.90 0.62
CA ALA A 137 -21.38 13.31 0.24
C ALA A 137 -20.41 14.23 1.00
N LYS A 138 -20.19 13.99 2.30
CA LYS A 138 -19.21 14.73 3.11
C LYS A 138 -17.78 14.55 2.58
N ILE A 139 -17.39 13.32 2.22
CA ILE A 139 -16.07 13.01 1.67
C ILE A 139 -15.86 13.66 0.31
N ILE A 140 -16.83 13.54 -0.61
CA ILE A 140 -16.75 14.16 -1.94
C ILE A 140 -16.54 15.67 -1.84
N LYS A 141 -17.27 16.33 -0.93
CA LYS A 141 -17.12 17.76 -0.69
C LYS A 141 -15.76 18.11 -0.07
N ALA A 142 -15.30 17.34 0.92
CA ALA A 142 -14.01 17.56 1.58
C ALA A 142 -12.81 17.39 0.62
N CYS A 143 -12.89 16.43 -0.31
CA CYS A 143 -11.89 16.21 -1.36
C CYS A 143 -12.07 17.11 -2.60
N ALA A 144 -13.06 18.00 -2.60
CA ALA A 144 -13.40 18.87 -3.72
C ALA A 144 -13.63 18.13 -5.06
N LEU A 145 -14.23 16.95 -5.02
CA LEU A 145 -14.47 16.09 -6.19
C LEU A 145 -15.78 16.42 -6.94
N GLU A 146 -16.63 17.32 -6.42
CA GLU A 146 -17.94 17.63 -7.00
C GLU A 146 -17.86 18.11 -8.46
N ALA A 147 -16.88 18.95 -8.78
CA ALA A 147 -16.69 19.46 -10.14
C ALA A 147 -16.18 18.36 -11.08
N ASP A 148 -15.29 17.49 -10.59
CA ASP A 148 -14.75 16.36 -11.35
C ASP A 148 -15.83 15.33 -11.65
N ILE A 149 -16.75 15.08 -10.70
CA ILE A 149 -17.87 14.15 -10.91
C ILE A 149 -18.87 14.71 -11.93
N LYS A 150 -19.16 16.01 -11.89
CA LYS A 150 -20.13 16.65 -12.80
C LYS A 150 -19.76 16.59 -14.28
N ILE A 151 -18.46 16.51 -14.60
CA ILE A 151 -17.98 16.42 -15.98
C ILE A 151 -17.99 14.99 -16.52
N LEU A 152 -18.14 13.98 -15.65
CA LEU A 152 -18.23 12.58 -16.06
C LEU A 152 -19.63 12.27 -16.58
N SER A 153 -19.71 11.44 -17.62
CA SER A 153 -20.97 11.14 -18.32
C SER A 153 -22.03 10.47 -17.43
N ASP A 154 -21.61 9.65 -16.47
CA ASP A 154 -22.50 8.95 -15.53
C ASP A 154 -22.20 9.32 -14.06
N GLY A 155 -21.70 10.54 -13.84
CA GLY A 155 -21.31 11.01 -12.51
C GLY A 155 -20.33 10.05 -11.82
N ASP A 156 -20.63 9.69 -10.57
CA ASP A 156 -19.80 8.80 -9.76
C ASP A 156 -19.96 7.30 -10.09
N LEU A 157 -20.93 6.95 -10.94
CA LEU A 157 -21.10 5.60 -11.48
C LEU A 157 -20.29 5.38 -12.77
N THR A 158 -19.61 6.43 -13.26
CA THR A 158 -18.77 6.32 -14.46
C THR A 158 -17.67 5.29 -14.27
N ASP A 159 -17.55 4.37 -15.23
CA ASP A 159 -16.48 3.38 -15.28
C ASP A 159 -15.11 4.02 -15.47
N ILE A 160 -14.22 3.73 -14.53
CA ILE A 160 -12.83 4.15 -14.56
C ILE A 160 -12.00 2.97 -15.08
N GLY A 161 -11.55 3.08 -16.34
CA GLY A 161 -10.73 2.07 -16.98
C GLY A 161 -9.38 1.87 -16.29
N ASP A 162 -8.67 0.79 -16.65
CA ASP A 162 -7.43 0.35 -15.99
C ASP A 162 -6.43 1.51 -15.78
N LYS A 163 -5.89 1.63 -14.56
CA LYS A 163 -5.01 2.72 -14.09
C LYS A 163 -5.60 4.13 -14.19
N GLY A 164 -6.92 4.27 -14.34
CA GLY A 164 -7.62 5.54 -14.43
C GLY A 164 -7.23 6.38 -15.63
N VAL A 165 -7.10 5.79 -16.83
CA VAL A 165 -6.72 6.53 -18.06
C VAL A 165 -7.62 7.75 -18.31
N ASN A 166 -8.87 7.71 -17.86
CA ASN A 166 -9.85 8.79 -18.03
C ASN A 166 -9.67 9.96 -17.05
N LEU A 167 -8.68 9.90 -16.14
CA LEU A 167 -8.48 10.87 -15.07
C LEU A 167 -7.12 11.58 -15.20
N SER A 168 -7.10 12.87 -14.88
CA SER A 168 -5.86 13.62 -14.69
C SER A 168 -5.11 13.15 -13.43
N GLY A 169 -3.80 13.41 -13.35
CA GLY A 169 -3.00 13.03 -12.17
C GLY A 169 -3.51 13.62 -10.85
N GLY A 170 -3.97 14.88 -10.86
CA GLY A 170 -4.54 15.53 -9.67
C GLY A 170 -5.91 15.00 -9.27
N GLN A 171 -6.69 14.45 -10.21
CA GLN A 171 -7.92 13.72 -9.88
C GLN A 171 -7.60 12.38 -9.23
N LYS A 172 -6.67 11.62 -9.81
CA LYS A 172 -6.24 10.33 -9.26
C LYS A 172 -5.72 10.43 -7.82
N GLN A 173 -5.05 11.53 -7.46
CA GLN A 173 -4.52 11.72 -6.11
C GLN A 173 -5.60 12.10 -5.08
N ARG A 174 -6.73 12.66 -5.52
CA ARG A 174 -7.85 13.07 -4.65
C ARG A 174 -8.87 11.95 -4.45
N ILE A 175 -8.94 11.03 -5.41
CA ILE A 175 -9.69 9.77 -5.35
C ILE A 175 -8.90 8.78 -4.49
#